data_AF-A0AAP8KKX0-F1
#
_entry.id   AF-A0AAP8KKX0-F1
#
_cell.length_a   1.000
_cell.length_b   1.000
_cell.length_c   1.000
_cell.angle_alpha   90.00
_cell.angle_beta   90.00
_cell.angle_gamma   90.00
#
_symmetry.space_group_name_H-M   'P 1'
#
loop_
_entity.id
_entity.type
_entity.pdbx_description
1 polymer ?
#
loop_
_entity_poly.entity_id
_entity_poly.type
_entity_poly.pdbx_seq_one_letter_code
_entity_poly.pdbx_strand_id
1 'polypeptide(L)' 'MAKKKSPGTLAENRKARHDYNIEDTIEAGIVLQGTEIKSIRRGSANLKDSYAQVKNGEMYLNNMHIAPYEEG' A
#
# COMPACT_ATOMS: atom_id res chain seq x y z
N MET A 1 -19.49 21.41 12.02
CA MET A 1 -19.05 20.07 12.44
C MET A 1 -18.45 19.36 11.22
N ALA A 2 -17.12 19.30 11.09
CA ALA A 2 -16.46 18.68 9.95
C ALA A 2 -16.46 17.16 10.12
N LYS A 3 -17.11 16.42 9.20
CA LYS A 3 -17.00 14.95 9.14
C LYS A 3 -15.53 14.59 8.95
N LYS A 4 -14.89 13.98 9.96
CA LYS A 4 -13.61 13.28 9.78
C LYS A 4 -13.87 12.20 8.73
N LYS A 5 -13.37 12.39 7.51
CA LYS A 5 -13.31 11.33 6.50
C LYS A 5 -12.53 10.19 7.14
N SER A 6 -13.18 9.05 7.37
CA SER A 6 -12.48 7.78 7.54
C SER A 6 -11.44 7.71 6.44
N PRO A 7 -10.17 7.34 6.72
CA PRO A 7 -9.21 7.17 5.64
C PRO A 7 -9.80 6.07 4.75
N GLY A 8 -10.36 6.47 3.60
CA GLY A 8 -10.76 5.52 2.58
C GLY A 8 -9.53 4.74 2.14
N THR A 9 -9.74 3.59 1.52
CA THR A 9 -8.67 2.80 0.92
C THR A 9 -7.76 3.70 0.09
N LEU A 10 -6.51 3.87 0.53
CA LEU A 10 -5.56 4.81 -0.09
C LEU A 10 -5.00 4.25 -1.41
N ALA A 11 -4.78 2.93 -1.44
CA ALA A 11 -4.34 2.21 -2.62
C ALA A 11 -4.90 0.78 -2.56
N GLU A 12 -5.29 0.25 -3.72
CA GLU A 12 -5.79 -1.12 -3.86
C GLU A 12 -5.31 -1.71 -5.18
N ASN A 13 -4.79 -2.93 -5.15
CA ASN A 13 -4.45 -3.66 -6.38
C ASN A 13 -5.71 -4.36 -6.93
N ARG A 14 -6.52 -3.63 -7.71
CA ARG A 14 -7.71 -4.19 -8.35
C ARG A 14 -7.39 -5.33 -9.33
N LYS A 15 -6.23 -5.27 -9.99
CA LYS A 15 -5.79 -6.29 -10.95
C LYS A 15 -5.61 -7.65 -10.27
N ALA A 16 -5.09 -7.68 -9.04
CA ALA A 16 -4.96 -8.92 -8.29
C ALA A 16 -6.31 -9.64 -8.07
N ARG A 17 -7.39 -8.89 -7.84
CA ARG A 17 -8.75 -9.44 -7.66
C ARG A 17 -9.38 -9.95 -8.95
N HIS A 18 -8.90 -9.49 -10.10
CA HIS A 18 -9.38 -9.94 -11.41
C HIS A 18 -8.58 -11.13 -11.93
N ASP A 19 -7.26 -11.11 -11.73
CA ASP A 19 -6.34 -12.11 -12.28
C ASP A 19 -6.21 -13.36 -11.38
N TYR A 20 -6.47 -13.23 -10.08
CA TYR A 20 -6.31 -14.31 -9.10
C TYR A 20 -7.56 -14.50 -8.25
N ASN A 21 -7.77 -15.74 -7.79
CA ASN A 21 -8.75 -16.03 -6.75
C ASN A 21 -8.08 -15.88 -5.38
N ILE A 22 -8.62 -15.02 -4.53
CA ILE A 22 -8.08 -14.78 -3.18
C ILE A 22 -8.70 -15.82 -2.24
N GLU A 23 -7.88 -16.73 -1.72
CA GLU A 23 -8.33 -17.75 -0.77
C GLU A 23 -8.38 -17.21 0.67
N ASP A 24 -7.39 -16.40 1.04
CA ASP A 24 -7.27 -15.83 2.38
C ASP A 24 -6.67 -14.41 2.34
N THR A 25 -7.01 -13.60 3.32
CA THR A 25 -6.52 -12.22 3.50
C THR A 25 -5.99 -12.03 4.89
N ILE A 26 -4.73 -11.64 4.99
CA ILE A 26 -4.08 -11.33 6.27
C ILE A 26 -3.88 -9.82 6.42
N GLU A 27 -3.92 -9.34 7.66
CA GLU A 27 -3.56 -7.96 7.98
C GLU A 27 -2.09 -7.87 8.38
N ALA A 28 -1.38 -6.90 7.83
CA ALA A 28 0.03 -6.65 8.10
C ALA A 28 0.31 -5.15 8.24
N GLY A 29 1.33 -4.80 9.03
CA GLY A 29 1.86 -3.44 9.13
C GLY A 29 3.11 -3.28 8.28
N ILE A 30 3.19 -2.20 7.51
CA ILE A 30 4.39 -1.82 6.74
C ILE A 30 5.05 -0.64 7.46
N VAL A 31 6.37 -0.72 7.65
CA VAL A 31 7.16 0.40 8.18
C VAL A 31 7.48 1.35 7.04
N LEU A 32 7.09 2.62 7.19
CA LEU A 32 7.26 3.68 6.20
C LEU A 32 8.01 4.86 6.80
N GLN A 33 8.68 5.62 5.94
CA GLN A 33 9.35 6.87 6.28
C GLN A 33 8.38 8.06 6.20
N GLY A 34 8.68 9.13 6.93
CA GLY A 34 7.77 10.28 7.10
C GLY A 34 7.32 10.95 5.79
N THR A 35 8.18 10.96 4.77
CA THR A 35 7.88 11.49 3.42
C THR A 35 6.90 10.58 2.67
N GLU A 36 7.08 9.27 2.76
CA GLU A 36 6.21 8.26 2.14
C GLU A 36 4.78 8.33 2.70
N ILE A 37 4.62 8.55 4.02
CA ILE A 37 3.31 8.74 4.64
C ILE A 37 2.56 9.90 3.99
N LYS A 38 3.24 11.01 3.69
CA LYS A 38 2.62 12.16 3.02
C LYS A 38 2.23 11.82 1.58
N SER A 39 3.09 11.12 0.83
CA SER A 39 2.80 10.69 -0.54
C SER A 39 1.62 9.73 -0.64
N ILE A 40 1.54 8.71 0.24
CA ILE A 40 0.44 7.73 0.23
C ILE A 40 -0.89 8.40 0.59
N ARG A 41 -0.89 9.36 1.53
CA ARG A 41 -2.09 10.14 1.86
C ARG A 41 -2.60 10.99 0.70
N ARG A 42 -1.73 11.35 -0.26
CA ARG A 42 -2.11 12.03 -1.52
C ARG A 42 -2.57 11.06 -2.62
N GLY A 43 -2.54 9.75 -2.37
CA GLY A 43 -2.92 8.72 -3.35
C GLY A 43 -1.81 8.36 -4.33
N SER A 44 -0.56 8.75 -4.05
CA SER A 44 0.58 8.53 -4.95
C SER A 44 1.24 7.15 -4.81
N ALA A 45 0.48 6.15 -4.35
CA ALA A 45 0.95 4.79 -4.12
C ALA A 45 0.37 3.82 -5.13
N ASN A 46 1.22 3.03 -5.76
CA ASN A 46 0.82 2.02 -6.75
C ASN A 46 1.26 0.63 -6.29
N LEU A 47 0.29 -0.26 -6.16
CA LEU A 47 0.45 -1.67 -5.78
C LEU A 47 0.34 -2.62 -7.00
N LYS A 48 0.24 -2.10 -8.21
CA LYS A 48 0.21 -2.92 -9.43
C LYS A 48 1.53 -3.66 -9.58
N ASP A 49 1.46 -4.95 -9.87
CA ASP A 49 2.61 -5.86 -10.01
C ASP A 49 3.48 -5.96 -8.73
N SER A 50 2.96 -5.50 -7.58
CA SER A 50 3.60 -5.69 -6.27
C SER A 50 3.22 -7.04 -5.67
N TYR A 51 4.14 -7.62 -4.91
CA TYR A 51 3.95 -8.93 -4.27
C TYR A 51 4.64 -8.96 -2.90
N ALA A 52 4.06 -9.72 -1.98
CA ALA A 52 4.68 -10.02 -0.70
C ALA A 52 5.58 -11.25 -0.83
N GLN A 53 6.79 -11.18 -0.29
CA GLN A 53 7.72 -12.30 -0.18
C GLN A 53 8.08 -12.52 1.28
N VAL A 54 7.96 -13.76 1.75
CA VAL A 54 8.45 -14.14 3.07
C VAL A 54 9.92 -14.52 2.96
N LYS A 55 10.78 -13.87 3.74
CA LYS A 55 12.21 -14.14 3.79
C LYS A 55 12.67 -14.11 5.24
N ASN A 56 13.30 -15.18 5.71
CA ASN A 56 13.84 -15.29 7.07
C ASN A 56 12.82 -15.04 8.20
N GLY A 57 11.54 -15.38 7.98
CA GLY A 57 10.47 -15.15 8.97
C GLY A 57 9.86 -13.75 8.93
N GLU A 58 10.31 -12.88 8.02
CA GLU A 58 9.75 -11.54 7.82
C GLU A 58 9.05 -11.43 6.47
N MET A 59 8.04 -10.58 6.39
CA MET A 59 7.30 -10.31 5.16
C MET A 59 7.77 -9.00 4.53
N TYR A 60 8.21 -9.08 3.28
CA TYR A 60 8.67 -7.95 2.49
C TYR A 60 7.70 -7.68 1.36
N LEU A 61 7.26 -6.43 1.24
CA LEU A 61 6.50 -5.98 0.08
C LEU A 61 7.47 -5.51 -1.00
N ASN A 62 7.51 -6.26 -2.10
CA ASN A 62 8.37 -5.97 -3.25
C ASN A 62 7.58 -5.32 -4.37
N ASN A 63 8.28 -4.51 -5.17
CA ASN A 63 7.75 -3.91 -6.39
C ASN A 63 6.54 -2.96 -6.16
N MET A 64 6.38 -2.45 -4.93
CA MET A 64 5.47 -1.34 -4.63
C MET A 64 6.16 -0.03 -5.01
N HIS A 65 5.43 0.84 -5.71
CA HIS A 65 5.94 2.15 -6.09
C HIS A 65 5.20 3.26 -5.33
N ILE A 66 5.95 4.10 -4.63
CA ILE A 66 5.45 5.31 -3.96
C ILE A 66 6.11 6.50 -4.64
N ALA A 67 5.32 7.40 -5.24
CA ALA A 67 5.91 8.59 -5.83
C ALA A 67 6.54 9.48 -4.74
N PRO A 68 7.75 10.04 -4.98
CA PRO A 68 8.42 10.90 -4.02
C PRO A 68 7.57 12.14 -3.68
N TYR A 69 7.73 12.64 -2.46
CA TYR A 69 7.02 13.83 -2.00
C TYR A 69 7.71 15.09 -2.51
N GLU A 70 7.06 15.88 -3.37
CA GLU A 70 7.67 17.05 -4.04
C GLU A 70 7.90 18.26 -3.14
N GLU A 71 7.18 18.40 -2.01
CA GLU A 71 7.29 19.53 -1.08
C GLU A 71 8.26 19.22 0.09
N GLY A 72 9.47 18.75 -0.23
CA GLY A 72 10.52 18.38 0.73
C GLY A 72 10.94 19.51 1.66
#